data_AF-A0A2N5ISU9-F1
#
_entry.id   AF-A0A2N5ISU9-F1
#
_cell.length_a   1.000
_cell.length_b   1.000
_cell.length_c   1.000
_cell.angle_alpha   90.00
_cell.angle_beta   90.00
_cell.angle_gamma   90.00
#
_symmetry.space_group_name_H-M   'P 1'
#
loop_
_entity.id
_entity.type
_entity.pdbx_description
1 polymer ?
#
loop_
_entity_poly.entity_id
_entity_poly.type
_entity_poly.pdbx_seq_one_letter_code
_entity_poly.pdbx_strand_id
1 'polypeptide(L)'
;MKQTMTMNDGNIIVNCDEPVNGYQQFVFSPGTIASWTALLGLGSTAEAVAAIMQGVEDTTRYDPSTGRGVWTEAYEALEAALNDSAADMSMLADDGTVQNDPLTVARNDTRKGMYLPTIPQQAQSVSTYALEDSDAGTGIDTSCVDAQALSDLLSDKTVANAIDNAEESFYASLMPQPITR
;
A
#
# COMPACT_ATOMS: atom_id res chain seq x y z
N MET A 1 12.63 18.85 4.28
CA MET A 1 12.10 18.35 5.57
C MET A 1 13.15 17.45 6.19
N LYS A 2 13.32 17.47 7.51
CA LYS A 2 14.29 16.59 8.20
C LYS A 2 13.55 15.63 9.10
N GLN A 3 13.90 14.34 9.01
CA GLN A 3 13.29 13.29 9.82
C GLN A 3 14.37 12.43 10.48
N THR A 4 14.01 11.83 11.61
CA THR A 4 14.80 10.76 12.21
C THR A 4 13.94 9.51 12.22
N MET A 5 14.43 8.45 11.57
CA MET A 5 13.73 7.17 11.49
C MET A 5 14.53 6.10 12.22
N THR A 6 13.85 5.34 13.08
CA THR A 6 14.48 4.27 13.86
C THR A 6 13.54 3.10 14.03
N MET A 7 14.09 1.89 14.08
CA MET A 7 13.38 0.69 14.51
C MET A 7 13.49 0.54 16.03
N ASN A 8 12.37 0.45 16.73
CA ASN A 8 12.33 0.14 18.16
C ASN A 8 11.17 -0.82 18.49
N ASP A 9 11.45 -1.88 19.25
CA ASP A 9 10.46 -2.88 19.67
C ASP A 9 9.59 -3.43 18.53
N GLY A 10 10.18 -3.63 17.34
CA GLY A 10 9.47 -4.13 16.17
C GLY A 10 8.65 -3.08 15.40
N ASN A 11 8.70 -1.81 15.80
CA ASN A 11 8.03 -0.70 15.13
C ASN A 11 9.04 0.27 14.52
N ILE A 12 8.64 0.86 13.40
CA ILE A 12 9.32 1.98 12.77
C ILE A 12 8.74 3.26 13.36
N ILE A 13 9.63 4.10 13.89
CA ILE A 13 9.30 5.39 14.48
C ILE A 13 9.87 6.47 13.56
N VAL A 14 9.00 7.33 13.04
CA VAL A 14 9.37 8.50 12.25
C VAL A 14 9.13 9.74 13.08
N ASN A 15 10.19 10.46 13.42
CA ASN A 15 10.12 11.75 14.08
C ASN A 15 10.35 12.85 13.04
N CYS A 16 9.43 13.80 12.97
CA CYS A 16 9.46 14.90 12.03
C CYS A 16 9.78 16.21 12.74
N ASP A 17 10.78 16.95 12.27
CA ASP A 17 11.09 18.28 12.81
C ASP A 17 9.94 19.28 12.55
N GLU A 18 9.27 19.13 11.41
CA GLU A 18 8.06 19.87 11.03
C GLU A 18 6.85 18.92 11.04
N PRO A 19 5.68 19.32 11.56
CA PRO A 19 4.52 18.44 11.62
C PRO A 19 3.94 18.15 10.24
N VAL A 20 3.60 16.89 9.97
CA VAL A 20 2.83 16.45 8.80
C VAL A 20 1.42 16.15 9.25
N ASN A 21 0.42 16.76 8.63
CA ASN A 21 -0.99 16.64 9.06
C ASN A 21 -1.22 16.93 10.55
N GLY A 22 -0.41 17.81 11.15
CA GLY A 22 -0.49 18.14 12.57
C GLY A 22 0.23 17.17 13.51
N TYR A 23 0.88 16.12 12.99
CA TYR A 23 1.62 15.12 13.77
C TYR A 23 3.13 15.29 13.61
N GLN A 24 3.87 15.20 14.72
CA GLN A 24 5.33 15.24 14.74
C GLN A 24 5.97 13.85 14.86
N GLN A 25 5.17 12.82 15.16
CA GLN A 25 5.65 11.45 15.31
C GLN A 25 4.65 10.48 14.70
N PHE A 26 5.16 9.52 13.93
CA PHE A 26 4.42 8.40 13.38
C PHE A 26 5.07 7.11 13.86
N VAL A 27 4.25 6.15 14.26
CA VAL A 27 4.71 4.84 14.72
C VAL A 27 3.89 3.79 13.99
N PHE A 28 4.56 2.89 13.29
CA PHE A 28 3.91 1.84 12.52
C PHE A 28 4.80 0.59 12.49
N SER A 29 4.16 -0.58 12.41
CA SER A 29 4.87 -1.85 12.26
C SER A 29 5.27 -2.09 10.80
N PRO A 30 6.26 -2.96 10.52
CA PRO A 30 6.52 -3.44 9.17
C PRO A 30 5.29 -4.03 8.48
N GLY A 31 4.41 -4.71 9.24
CA GLY A 31 3.12 -5.20 8.73
C GLY A 31 2.16 -4.09 8.29
N THR A 32 2.25 -2.91 8.90
CA THR A 32 1.48 -1.74 8.47
C THR A 32 1.97 -1.28 7.10
N ILE A 33 3.29 -1.17 6.89
CA ILE A 33 3.87 -0.86 5.57
C ILE A 33 3.38 -1.89 4.53
N ALA A 34 3.56 -3.18 4.82
CA ALA A 34 3.16 -4.26 3.92
C ALA A 34 1.68 -4.19 3.52
N SER A 35 0.79 -4.03 4.51
CA SER A 35 -0.66 -3.92 4.25
C SER A 35 -1.01 -2.69 3.42
N TRP A 36 -0.42 -1.53 3.71
CA TRP A 36 -0.66 -0.30 2.95
C TRP A 36 -0.13 -0.40 1.52
N THR A 37 1.06 -0.97 1.32
CA THR A 37 1.64 -1.22 -0.01
C THR A 37 0.68 -2.06 -0.86
N ALA A 38 0.21 -3.19 -0.33
CA ALA A 38 -0.65 -4.10 -1.06
C ALA A 38 -2.05 -3.51 -1.35
N LEU A 39 -2.70 -2.94 -0.31
CA LEU A 39 -4.07 -2.43 -0.37
C LEU A 39 -4.20 -1.16 -1.22
N LEU A 40 -3.16 -0.32 -1.27
CA LEU A 40 -3.16 0.91 -2.06
C LEU A 40 -2.41 0.78 -3.39
N GLY A 41 -1.76 -0.37 -3.64
CA GLY A 41 -0.95 -0.62 -4.84
C GLY A 41 0.23 0.35 -4.94
N LEU A 42 1.03 0.43 -3.89
CA LEU A 42 2.22 1.29 -3.82
C LEU A 42 3.42 0.53 -4.38
N GLY A 43 4.33 1.25 -5.03
CA GLY A 43 5.53 0.71 -5.66
C GLY A 43 6.77 0.72 -4.77
N SER A 44 6.74 1.38 -3.61
CA SER A 44 7.89 1.43 -2.70
C SER A 44 7.54 1.67 -1.24
N THR A 45 8.47 1.33 -0.35
CA THR A 45 8.40 1.69 1.07
C THR A 45 8.29 3.19 1.29
N ALA A 46 8.92 4.01 0.43
CA ALA A 46 8.83 5.47 0.51
C ALA A 46 7.40 5.95 0.26
N GLU A 47 6.73 5.40 -0.75
CA GLU A 47 5.32 5.70 -1.01
C GLU A 47 4.42 5.19 0.12
N ALA A 48 4.71 4.04 0.71
CA ALA A 48 3.97 3.52 1.86
C ALA A 48 4.07 4.44 3.08
N VAL A 49 5.29 4.85 3.44
CA VAL A 49 5.51 5.82 4.54
C VAL A 49 4.83 7.15 4.22
N ALA A 50 4.95 7.64 2.99
CA ALA A 50 4.31 8.88 2.55
C ALA A 50 2.79 8.79 2.63
N ALA A 51 2.20 7.67 2.19
CA ALA A 51 0.77 7.42 2.26
C ALA A 51 0.29 7.33 3.71
N ILE A 52 1.04 6.69 4.61
CA ILE A 52 0.71 6.63 6.04
C ILE A 52 0.75 8.03 6.68
N MET A 53 1.75 8.84 6.33
CA MET A 53 1.91 10.18 6.90
C MET A 53 0.89 11.19 6.36
N GLN A 54 0.49 11.06 5.09
CA GLN A 54 -0.44 11.95 4.41
C GLN A 54 -1.90 11.51 4.48
N GLY A 55 -2.13 10.19 4.56
CA GLY A 55 -3.44 9.58 4.47
C GLY A 55 -4.31 9.99 5.64
N VAL A 56 -5.50 10.48 5.33
CA VAL A 56 -6.53 10.81 6.31
C VAL A 56 -7.76 10.00 5.95
N GLU A 57 -8.19 9.10 6.83
CA GLU A 57 -9.38 8.30 6.58
C GLU A 57 -10.64 9.18 6.58
N ASP A 58 -11.45 9.04 5.54
CA ASP A 58 -12.78 9.62 5.48
C ASP A 58 -13.71 8.90 6.47
N THR A 59 -13.74 9.40 7.70
CA THR A 59 -14.59 8.89 8.78
C THR A 59 -16.09 8.93 8.47
N THR A 60 -16.53 9.65 7.43
CA THR A 60 -17.95 9.63 7.01
C THR A 60 -18.34 8.33 6.30
N ARG A 61 -17.36 7.59 5.77
CA ARG A 61 -17.57 6.26 5.17
C ARG A 61 -17.69 5.14 6.21
N TYR A 62 -17.43 5.44 7.48
CA TYR A 62 -17.56 4.45 8.55
C TYR A 62 -19.03 4.14 8.85
N ASP A 63 -19.43 2.87 8.71
CA ASP A 63 -20.73 2.38 9.15
C ASP A 63 -20.63 1.80 10.57
N PRO A 64 -21.15 2.49 11.60
CA PRO A 64 -21.08 2.04 12.99
C PRO A 64 -21.92 0.79 13.26
N SER A 65 -22.86 0.45 12.38
CA SER A 65 -23.77 -0.70 12.52
C SER A 65 -23.07 -2.01 12.19
N THR A 66 -22.16 -1.98 11.22
CA THR A 66 -21.40 -3.13 10.72
C THR A 66 -19.92 -3.08 11.11
N GLY A 67 -19.45 -1.93 11.59
CA GLY A 67 -18.03 -1.67 11.88
C GLY A 67 -17.17 -1.51 10.63
N ARG A 68 -17.79 -1.40 9.45
CA ARG A 68 -17.10 -1.27 8.16
C ARG A 68 -16.55 0.13 7.97
N GLY A 69 -15.29 0.22 7.55
CA GLY A 69 -14.65 1.47 7.14
C GLY A 69 -13.84 1.27 5.85
N VAL A 70 -13.05 2.29 5.49
CA VAL A 70 -12.27 2.30 4.25
C VAL A 70 -11.33 1.09 4.17
N TRP A 71 -10.74 0.71 5.31
CA TRP A 71 -9.82 -0.44 5.40
C TRP A 71 -10.50 -1.80 5.25
N THR A 72 -11.73 -1.96 5.75
CA THR A 72 -12.48 -3.22 5.58
C THR A 72 -12.87 -3.43 4.12
N GLU A 73 -13.35 -2.36 3.46
CA GLU A 73 -13.68 -2.40 2.03
C GLU A 73 -12.45 -2.69 1.17
N ALA A 74 -11.31 -2.08 1.50
CA ALA A 74 -10.05 -2.33 0.81
C ALA A 74 -9.62 -3.80 0.89
N TYR A 75 -9.71 -4.40 2.08
CA TYR A 75 -9.31 -5.78 2.32
C TYR A 75 -10.21 -6.75 1.54
N GLU A 76 -11.53 -6.58 1.64
CA GLU A 76 -12.48 -7.42 0.91
C GLU A 76 -12.34 -7.28 -0.60
N ALA A 77 -12.06 -6.08 -1.09
CA ALA A 77 -11.87 -5.86 -2.52
C ALA A 77 -10.56 -6.49 -3.02
N LEU A 78 -9.49 -6.47 -2.22
CA LEU A 78 -8.25 -7.18 -2.52
C LEU A 78 -8.45 -8.70 -2.49
N GLU A 79 -9.14 -9.22 -1.47
CA GLU A 79 -9.46 -10.66 -1.36
C GLU A 79 -10.34 -11.12 -2.54
N ALA A 80 -11.38 -10.35 -2.88
CA ALA A 80 -12.24 -10.61 -4.02
C ALA A 80 -11.46 -10.59 -5.33
N ALA A 81 -10.57 -9.61 -5.54
CA ALA A 81 -9.74 -9.54 -6.73
C ALA A 81 -8.76 -10.72 -6.84
N LEU A 82 -8.16 -11.17 -5.72
CA LEU A 82 -7.29 -12.35 -5.70
C LEU A 82 -8.05 -13.65 -5.98
N ASN A 83 -9.31 -13.75 -5.54
CA ASN A 83 -10.15 -14.91 -5.78
C ASN A 83 -10.75 -14.93 -7.20
N ASP A 84 -11.08 -13.76 -7.76
CA ASP A 84 -11.69 -13.60 -9.08
C ASP A 84 -10.66 -13.62 -10.23
N SER A 85 -9.45 -13.07 -10.01
CA SER A 85 -8.33 -13.18 -10.97
C SER A 85 -7.82 -14.61 -11.15
N ALA A 86 -8.14 -15.53 -10.23
CA ALA A 86 -7.93 -16.96 -10.42
C ALA A 86 -8.96 -17.61 -11.37
N ALA A 87 -10.08 -16.94 -11.64
CA ALA A 87 -11.22 -17.49 -12.39
C ALA A 87 -11.34 -16.98 -13.84
N ASP A 88 -10.90 -15.75 -14.16
CA ASP A 88 -11.11 -15.19 -15.51
C ASP A 88 -9.93 -14.34 -16.03
N MET A 89 -8.82 -14.98 -16.37
CA MET A 89 -7.76 -14.37 -17.21
C MET A 89 -8.23 -14.29 -18.66
N SER A 90 -9.10 -13.32 -18.97
CA SER A 90 -9.39 -12.87 -20.33
C SER A 90 -8.86 -11.44 -20.50
N MET A 91 -7.54 -11.31 -20.60
CA MET A 91 -6.83 -10.01 -20.62
C MET A 91 -6.56 -9.48 -22.04
N LEU A 92 -7.54 -9.54 -22.94
CA LEU A 92 -7.48 -8.77 -24.18
C LEU A 92 -8.87 -8.28 -24.56
N ALA A 93 -9.09 -6.96 -24.46
CA ALA A 93 -10.06 -6.34 -25.34
C ALA A 93 -9.51 -6.39 -26.77
N ASP A 94 -10.40 -6.59 -27.74
CA ASP A 94 -10.10 -6.71 -29.18
C ASP A 94 -9.38 -5.47 -29.77
N ASP A 95 -9.34 -4.36 -29.03
CA ASP A 95 -8.70 -3.09 -29.40
C ASP A 95 -7.32 -2.85 -28.74
N GLY A 96 -6.82 -3.79 -27.94
CA GLY A 96 -5.53 -3.68 -27.25
C GLY A 96 -5.54 -2.78 -26.02
N THR A 97 -6.70 -2.32 -25.55
CA THR A 97 -6.83 -1.60 -24.27
C THR A 97 -7.15 -2.57 -23.13
N VAL A 98 -6.48 -2.41 -21.98
CA VAL A 98 -6.85 -3.15 -20.77
C VAL A 98 -8.05 -2.45 -20.16
N GLN A 99 -9.21 -3.12 -20.24
CA GLN A 99 -10.42 -2.72 -19.53
C GLN A 99 -10.11 -2.67 -18.03
N ASN A 100 -10.51 -1.58 -17.35
CA ASN A 100 -10.20 -1.29 -15.93
C ASN A 100 -10.06 -2.56 -15.09
N ASP A 101 -8.81 -2.95 -14.79
CA ASP A 101 -8.54 -4.10 -13.94
C ASP A 101 -9.27 -3.93 -12.60
N PRO A 102 -10.11 -4.90 -12.18
CA PRO A 102 -10.91 -4.82 -10.95
C PRO A 102 -10.08 -4.48 -9.71
N LEU A 103 -8.84 -4.96 -9.63
CA LEU A 103 -7.94 -4.67 -8.53
C LEU A 103 -7.50 -3.20 -8.51
N THR A 104 -7.25 -2.61 -9.67
CA THR A 104 -6.97 -1.17 -9.78
C THR A 104 -8.17 -0.31 -9.39
N VAL A 105 -9.40 -0.75 -9.74
CA VAL A 105 -10.63 -0.06 -9.31
C VAL A 105 -10.77 -0.08 -7.80
N ALA A 106 -10.56 -1.25 -7.18
CA ALA A 106 -10.57 -1.42 -5.73
C ALA A 106 -9.55 -0.50 -5.03
N ARG A 107 -8.28 -0.55 -5.47
CA ARG A 107 -7.21 0.31 -4.96
C ARG A 107 -7.57 1.80 -5.05
N ASN A 108 -8.13 2.23 -6.17
CA ASN A 108 -8.52 3.62 -6.37
C ASN A 108 -9.71 4.04 -5.50
N ASP A 109 -10.64 3.15 -5.15
CA ASP A 109 -11.69 3.48 -4.19
C ASP A 109 -11.14 3.65 -2.77
N THR A 110 -10.25 2.75 -2.33
CA THR A 110 -9.55 2.88 -1.06
C THR A 110 -8.75 4.18 -0.99
N ARG A 111 -7.99 4.50 -2.05
CA ARG A 111 -7.19 5.74 -2.12
C ARG A 111 -8.09 6.98 -2.03
N LYS A 112 -9.27 7.00 -2.66
CA LYS A 112 -10.25 8.08 -2.49
C LYS A 112 -10.74 8.19 -1.04
N GLY A 113 -11.01 7.07 -0.38
CA GLY A 113 -11.38 7.04 1.03
C GLY A 113 -10.29 7.54 1.98
N MET A 114 -9.03 7.59 1.52
CA MET A 114 -7.88 8.10 2.27
C MET A 114 -7.43 9.51 1.82
N TYR A 115 -8.19 10.14 0.92
CA TYR A 115 -7.82 11.40 0.23
C TYR A 115 -6.46 11.35 -0.48
N LEU A 116 -6.07 10.17 -0.97
CA LEU A 116 -4.85 9.94 -1.73
C LEU A 116 -5.10 10.01 -3.24
N PRO A 117 -4.10 10.43 -4.03
CA PRO A 117 -4.22 10.46 -5.50
C PRO A 117 -4.44 9.06 -6.06
N THR A 118 -5.27 8.94 -7.11
CA THR A 118 -5.55 7.65 -7.77
C THR A 118 -4.41 7.20 -8.68
N ILE A 119 -4.23 5.89 -8.82
CA ILE A 119 -3.29 5.27 -9.76
C ILE A 119 -3.67 5.69 -11.20
N PRO A 120 -2.75 6.30 -11.97
CA PRO A 120 -3.01 6.74 -13.33
C PRO A 120 -3.19 5.57 -14.30
N GLN A 121 -4.09 5.71 -15.27
CA GLN A 121 -4.47 4.67 -16.24
C GLN A 121 -3.29 4.17 -17.10
N GLN A 122 -2.23 4.97 -17.26
CA GLN A 122 -1.02 4.60 -17.99
C GLN A 122 -0.14 3.56 -17.25
N ALA A 123 -0.27 3.44 -15.92
CA ALA A 123 0.41 2.40 -15.13
C ALA A 123 -0.16 0.99 -15.36
N GLN A 124 -1.28 0.86 -16.10
CA GLN A 124 -2.00 -0.39 -16.36
C GLN A 124 -1.52 -1.14 -17.63
N SER A 125 -0.38 -0.76 -18.20
CA SER A 125 0.11 -1.33 -19.47
C SER A 125 0.82 -2.68 -19.26
N VAL A 126 0.06 -3.78 -19.36
CA VAL A 126 0.35 -5.19 -19.80
C VAL A 126 1.70 -5.87 -19.45
N SER A 127 2.56 -5.35 -18.60
CA SER A 127 3.83 -6.04 -18.24
C SER A 127 4.27 -5.95 -16.78
N THR A 128 3.52 -5.25 -15.93
CA THR A 128 3.93 -4.98 -14.54
C THR A 128 3.48 -6.02 -13.50
N TYR A 129 3.14 -7.24 -13.93
CA TYR A 129 3.13 -8.39 -12.99
C TYR A 129 4.55 -8.86 -12.64
N ALA A 130 5.57 -8.35 -13.34
CA ALA A 130 6.92 -8.37 -12.83
C ALA A 130 7.05 -7.26 -11.77
N LEU A 131 7.65 -7.58 -10.63
CA LEU A 131 8.19 -6.66 -9.62
C LEU A 131 9.32 -5.78 -10.23
N GLU A 132 9.10 -5.22 -11.42
CA GLU A 132 10.00 -4.26 -12.02
C GLU A 132 9.67 -2.89 -11.45
N ASP A 133 10.68 -2.33 -10.80
CA ASP A 133 10.84 -0.96 -10.29
C ASP A 133 10.50 0.06 -11.39
N SER A 134 9.21 0.16 -11.69
CA SER A 134 8.69 1.05 -12.71
C SER A 134 8.60 2.43 -12.06
N ASP A 135 9.59 3.27 -12.34
CA ASP A 135 9.71 4.70 -11.99
C ASP A 135 8.51 5.57 -12.46
N ALA A 136 7.46 4.95 -13.03
CA ALA A 136 6.14 5.53 -13.17
C ALA A 136 5.47 5.54 -11.78
N GLY A 137 5.90 6.47 -10.92
CA GLY A 137 5.40 6.60 -9.54
C GLY A 137 3.88 6.51 -9.47
N THR A 138 3.36 5.90 -8.40
CA THR A 138 1.94 5.56 -8.26
C THR A 138 1.05 6.79 -8.06
N GLY A 139 1.61 7.99 -8.19
CA GLY A 139 0.99 9.29 -7.95
C GLY A 139 1.11 9.77 -6.50
N ILE A 140 1.65 8.96 -5.58
CA ILE A 140 1.89 9.39 -4.19
C ILE A 140 3.05 10.39 -4.15
N ASP A 141 2.82 11.54 -3.52
CA ASP A 141 3.88 12.52 -3.27
C ASP A 141 4.78 12.04 -2.12
N THR A 142 6.04 11.74 -2.39
CA THR A 142 7.01 11.31 -1.37
C THR A 142 7.80 12.48 -0.76
N SER A 143 7.49 13.73 -1.12
CA SER A 143 8.20 14.93 -0.63
C SER A 143 8.10 15.12 0.88
N CYS A 144 7.07 14.54 1.52
CA CYS A 144 6.90 14.53 2.97
C CYS A 144 7.77 13.49 3.68
N VAL A 145 8.60 12.73 2.97
CA VAL A 145 9.50 11.70 3.51
C VAL A 145 10.94 12.11 3.26
N ASP A 146 11.77 12.06 4.30
CA ASP A 146 13.21 12.27 4.17
C ASP A 146 13.85 11.03 3.54
N ALA A 147 14.14 11.12 2.24
CA ALA A 147 14.70 10.01 1.47
C ALA A 147 16.04 9.50 2.04
N GLN A 148 16.87 10.37 2.62
CA GLN A 148 18.13 9.96 3.22
C GLN A 148 17.88 9.20 4.52
N ALA A 149 17.02 9.71 5.40
CA ALA A 149 16.70 9.03 6.66
C ALA A 149 16.04 7.66 6.42
N LEU A 150 15.18 7.55 5.40
CA LEU A 150 14.58 6.28 5.01
C LEU A 150 15.62 5.32 4.43
N SER A 151 16.51 5.80 3.56
CA SER A 151 17.60 4.99 3.00
C SER A 151 18.55 4.48 4.10
N ASP A 152 18.86 5.32 5.09
CA ASP A 152 19.71 4.94 6.23
C ASP A 152 19.02 3.86 7.08
N LEU A 153 17.70 3.98 7.30
CA LEU A 153 16.90 2.97 8.00
C LEU A 153 16.90 1.63 7.24
N LEU A 154 16.62 1.66 5.93
CA LEU A 154 16.54 0.47 5.09
C LEU A 154 17.89 -0.19 4.82
N SER A 155 18.99 0.53 5.04
CA SER A 155 20.34 -0.03 5.00
C SER A 155 20.60 -1.02 6.15
N ASP A 156 19.80 -0.96 7.22
CA ASP A 156 19.78 -1.99 8.26
C ASP A 156 19.04 -3.24 7.77
N LYS A 157 19.80 -4.34 7.60
CA LYS A 157 19.26 -5.63 7.14
C LYS A 157 18.17 -6.18 8.04
N THR A 158 18.19 -5.89 9.34
CA THR A 158 17.14 -6.34 10.25
C THR A 158 15.81 -5.65 9.92
N VAL A 159 15.86 -4.37 9.57
CA VAL A 159 14.67 -3.60 9.17
C VAL A 159 14.18 -4.05 7.80
N ALA A 160 15.08 -4.13 6.82
CA ALA A 160 14.74 -4.58 5.47
C ALA A 160 14.07 -5.97 5.49
N ASN A 161 14.71 -6.94 6.16
CA ASN A 161 14.13 -8.28 6.28
C ASN A 161 12.80 -8.27 7.04
N ALA A 162 12.60 -7.39 8.02
CA ALA A 162 11.32 -7.32 8.74
C ALA A 162 10.17 -6.83 7.85
N ILE A 163 10.45 -5.91 6.92
CA ILE A 163 9.48 -5.45 5.92
C ILE A 163 9.21 -6.57 4.92
N ASP A 164 10.26 -7.17 4.34
CA ASP A 164 10.11 -8.26 3.37
C ASP A 164 9.30 -9.44 3.94
N ASN A 165 9.64 -9.90 5.15
CA ASN A 165 8.90 -10.98 5.81
C ASN A 165 7.44 -10.59 6.12
N ALA A 166 7.18 -9.33 6.42
CA ALA A 166 5.83 -8.85 6.68
C ALA A 166 4.99 -8.78 5.40
N GLU A 167 5.59 -8.39 4.28
CA GLU A 167 4.97 -8.45 2.96
C GLU A 167 4.62 -9.89 2.57
N GLU A 168 5.58 -10.82 2.68
CA GLU A 168 5.33 -12.24 2.43
C GLU A 168 4.21 -12.79 3.32
N SER A 169 4.24 -12.45 4.62
CA SER A 169 3.21 -12.90 5.57
C SER A 169 1.82 -12.32 5.26
N PHE A 170 1.76 -11.05 4.81
CA PHE A 170 0.51 -10.40 4.43
C PHE A 170 -0.09 -11.09 3.20
N TYR A 171 0.69 -11.29 2.14
CA TYR A 171 0.21 -12.01 0.95
C TYR A 171 -0.15 -13.46 1.25
N ALA A 172 0.63 -14.16 2.09
CA ALA A 172 0.30 -15.51 2.53
C ALA A 172 -1.03 -15.56 3.31
N SER A 173 -1.37 -14.51 4.05
CA SER A 173 -2.66 -14.43 4.77
C SER A 173 -3.87 -14.26 3.83
N LEU A 174 -3.65 -13.69 2.63
CA LEU A 174 -4.69 -13.47 1.62
C LEU A 174 -4.91 -14.68 0.70
N MET A 175 -3.92 -15.58 0.62
CA MET A 175 -4.06 -16.78 -0.20
C MET A 175 -4.97 -17.81 0.48
N PRO A 176 -5.87 -18.47 -0.27
CA PRO A 176 -6.68 -19.56 0.28
C PRO A 176 -5.77 -20.67 0.81
N GLN A 177 -5.85 -20.92 2.11
CA GLN A 177 -5.09 -21.97 2.78
C GLN A 177 -5.45 -23.32 2.13
N PRO A 178 -4.48 -24.16 1.75
CA PRO A 178 -4.80 -25.48 1.23
C PRO A 178 -5.63 -26.24 2.28
N ILE A 179 -6.78 -26.76 1.87
CA ILE A 179 -7.65 -27.56 2.74
C ILE A 179 -6.85 -28.81 3.12
N THR A 180 -6.26 -28.81 4.31
CA THR A 180 -5.59 -29.99 4.86
C THR A 180 -6.66 -31.06 5.10
N ARG A 181 -6.69 -32.07 4.24
CA ARG A 181 -7.60 -33.20 4.33
C ARG A 181 -7.04 -34.31 5.22
#